data_AF-A0A929DC27-F1
#
_entry.id   AF-A0A929DC27-F1
#
_cell.length_a   1.000
_cell.length_b   1.000
_cell.length_c   1.000
_cell.angle_alpha   90.00
_cell.angle_beta   90.00
_cell.angle_gamma   90.00
#
_symmetry.space_group_name_H-M   'P 1'
#
loop_
_entity.id
_entity.type
_entity.pdbx_description
1 polymer ?
#
loop_
_entity_poly.entity_id
_entity_poly.type
_entity_poly.pdbx_seq_one_letter_code
_entity_poly.pdbx_strand_id
1 'polypeptide(L)' 'MLQWRVILLAALAVLLLVVGLVALILPDTYEGPALYHLDDQHSIRVLDVVGTALLALGCVVAWGAGVVWQRRMYAS' A
#
# COMPACT_ATOMS: atom_id res chain seq x y z
N MET A 1 -11.03 23.51 13.38
CA MET A 1 -10.44 23.67 12.04
C MET A 1 -10.27 22.29 11.43
N LEU A 2 -11.08 21.93 10.44
CA LEU A 2 -11.01 20.61 9.80
C LEU A 2 -9.71 20.51 8.99
N GLN A 3 -8.79 19.62 9.38
CA GLN A 3 -7.49 19.45 8.75
C GLN A 3 -7.63 18.59 7.48
N TRP A 4 -8.25 19.14 6.44
CA TRP A 4 -8.63 18.41 5.22
C TRP A 4 -7.47 17.65 4.55
N ARG A 5 -6.25 18.20 4.65
CA ARG A 5 -5.03 17.54 4.14
C ARG A 5 -4.70 16.22 4.87
N VAL A 6 -4.90 16.15 6.18
CA VAL A 6 -4.66 14.93 6.97
C VAL A 6 -5.70 13.87 6.62
N ILE A 7 -6.96 14.30 6.45
CA ILE A 7 -8.07 13.41 6.10
C ILE A 7 -7.86 12.80 4.72
N LEU A 8 -7.46 13.60 3.73
CA LEU A 8 -7.15 13.10 2.38
C LEU A 8 -5.95 12.12 2.37
N LEU A 9 -4.88 12.43 3.12
CA LEU A 9 -3.73 11.52 3.22
C LEU A 9 -4.10 10.21 3.92
N ALA A 10 -4.91 10.25 4.97
CA ALA A 10 -5.38 9.05 5.66
C ALA A 10 -6.28 8.20 4.75
N ALA A 11 -7.21 8.82 4.02
CA ALA A 11 -8.05 8.11 3.06
C ALA A 11 -7.23 7.46 1.95
N LEU A 12 -6.24 8.18 1.39
CA LEU A 12 -5.33 7.66 0.38
C LEU A 12 -4.52 6.48 0.91
N ALA A 13 -4.00 6.57 2.14
CA ALA A 13 -3.25 5.48 2.76
C ALA A 13 -4.10 4.21 2.88
N VAL A 14 -5.34 4.33 3.36
CA VAL A 14 -6.27 3.20 3.47
C VAL A 14 -6.52 2.57 2.09
N LEU A 15 -6.77 3.38 1.05
CA LEU A 15 -6.98 2.86 -0.30
C LEU A 15 -5.76 2.10 -0.82
N LEU A 16 -4.55 2.65 -0.64
CA LEU A 16 -3.32 1.97 -1.05
C LEU A 16 -3.12 0.64 -0.32
N LEU A 17 -3.42 0.58 0.97
CA LEU A 17 -3.33 -0.66 1.75
C LEU A 17 -4.34 -1.70 1.26
N VAL A 18 -5.59 -1.30 1.04
CA VAL A 18 -6.64 -2.20 0.55
C VAL A 18 -6.27 -2.75 -0.83
N VAL A 19 -5.85 -1.89 -1.77
CA VAL A 19 -5.46 -2.33 -3.11
C VAL A 19 -4.23 -3.25 -3.06
N GLY A 20 -3.26 -2.96 -2.19
CA GLY A 20 -2.09 -3.83 -1.99
C GLY A 20 -2.44 -5.21 -1.44
N LEU A 21 -3.36 -5.28 -0.46
CA LEU A 21 -3.87 -6.55 0.08
C LEU A 21 -4.68 -7.33 -0.95
N VAL A 22 -5.52 -6.65 -1.72
CA VAL A 22 -6.30 -7.27 -2.80
C VAL A 22 -5.38 -7.86 -3.87
N ALA A 23 -4.31 -7.16 -4.21
CA ALA A 23 -3.28 -7.68 -5.11
C ALA A 23 -2.64 -8.95 -4.53
N LEU A 24 -2.16 -8.92 -3.28
CA LEU A 24 -1.49 -10.05 -2.65
C LEU A 24 -2.37 -11.30 -2.42
N ILE A 25 -3.69 -11.14 -2.31
CA ILE A 25 -4.61 -12.26 -2.09
C ILE A 25 -5.22 -12.81 -3.38
N LEU A 26 -4.96 -12.18 -4.54
CA LEU A 26 -5.58 -12.59 -5.78
C LEU A 26 -5.03 -13.97 -6.22
N PRO A 27 -5.91 -14.90 -6.63
CA PRO A 27 -5.47 -16.24 -7.01
C PRO A 27 -4.75 -16.26 -8.36
N ASP A 28 -3.83 -17.22 -8.51
CA ASP A 28 -2.99 -17.48 -9.69
C ASP A 28 -3.72 -17.45 -11.02
N THR A 29 -4.98 -17.87 -11.02
CA THR A 29 -5.80 -18.02 -12.23
C THR A 29 -5.94 -16.72 -13.02
N TYR A 30 -5.67 -15.57 -12.40
CA TYR A 30 -5.74 -14.25 -13.02
C TYR A 30 -4.38 -13.68 -13.46
N GLU A 31 -3.26 -14.35 -13.16
CA GLU A 31 -1.92 -13.75 -13.28
C GLU A 31 -1.18 -14.06 -14.61
N GLY A 32 -1.76 -14.88 -15.49
CA GLY A 32 -1.10 -15.29 -16.74
C GLY A 32 0.14 -16.16 -16.52
N PRO A 33 0.81 -16.63 -17.59
CA PRO A 33 1.97 -17.51 -17.46
C PRO A 33 3.09 -16.79 -16.68
N ALA A 34 3.52 -17.40 -15.57
CA ALA A 34 4.40 -16.83 -14.55
C ALA A 34 5.58 -16.01 -15.12
N LEU A 35 5.72 -14.77 -14.65
CA LEU A 35 6.72 -13.82 -15.17
C LEU A 35 8.16 -14.10 -14.69
N TYR A 36 8.37 -14.87 -13.61
CA TYR A 36 9.69 -15.36 -13.22
C TYR A 36 9.59 -16.57 -12.26
N HIS A 37 9.90 -17.77 -12.75
CA HIS A 37 10.02 -18.97 -11.91
C HIS A 37 11.45 -19.03 -11.35
N LEU A 38 11.60 -18.84 -10.03
CA LEU A 38 12.91 -18.86 -9.36
C LEU A 38 13.33 -20.29 -9.02
N ASP A 39 12.38 -21.14 -8.61
CA ASP A 39 12.53 -22.60 -8.40
C ASP A 39 11.12 -23.24 -8.20
N ASP A 40 11.01 -24.58 -8.19
CA ASP A 40 9.74 -25.34 -8.03
C ASP A 40 8.94 -24.97 -6.75
N GLN A 41 9.59 -24.32 -5.77
CA GLN A 41 8.99 -23.89 -4.51
C GLN A 41 8.83 -22.37 -4.36
N HIS A 42 9.43 -21.55 -5.23
CA HIS A 42 9.42 -20.10 -5.10
C HIS A 42 9.05 -19.45 -6.43
N SER A 43 7.77 -19.15 -6.59
CA SER A 43 7.26 -18.29 -7.65
C SER A 43 7.06 -16.89 -7.09
N ILE A 44 7.77 -15.90 -7.63
CA ILE A 44 7.49 -14.48 -7.34
C ILE A 44 6.56 -13.99 -8.43
N ARG A 45 5.32 -13.67 -8.07
CA ARG A 45 4.37 -13.13 -9.04
C ARG A 45 4.50 -11.62 -9.14
N VAL A 46 4.16 -11.08 -10.31
CA VAL A 46 4.14 -9.62 -10.50
C VAL A 46 3.14 -8.96 -9.57
N LEU A 47 2.02 -9.62 -9.26
CA LEU A 47 1.04 -9.08 -8.35
C LEU A 47 1.52 -9.05 -6.90
N ASP A 48 2.38 -9.98 -6.48
CA ASP A 48 3.04 -9.94 -5.18
C ASP A 48 3.94 -8.71 -5.06
N VAL A 49 4.74 -8.45 -6.10
CA VAL A 49 5.63 -7.27 -6.15
C VAL A 49 4.81 -5.98 -6.14
N VAL A 50 3.75 -5.93 -6.94
CA VAL A 50 2.83 -4.78 -7.02
C VAL A 50 2.11 -4.56 -5.68
N GLY A 51 1.56 -5.62 -5.09
CA GLY A 51 0.84 -5.56 -3.82
C GLY A 51 1.74 -5.17 -2.66
N THR A 52 2.96 -5.70 -2.61
CA THR A 52 3.98 -5.30 -1.62
C THR A 52 4.37 -3.84 -1.77
N ALA A 53 4.55 -3.35 -3.02
CA ALA A 53 4.86 -1.95 -3.27
C ALA A 53 3.71 -1.02 -2.85
N LEU A 54 2.47 -1.38 -3.17
CA LEU A 54 1.26 -0.66 -2.75
C LEU A 54 1.12 -0.58 -1.23
N LEU A 55 1.37 -1.70 -0.53
CA LEU A 55 1.37 -1.75 0.93
C LEU A 55 2.44 -0.81 1.51
N ALA A 56 3.66 -0.87 1.00
CA ALA A 56 4.76 0.00 1.45
C ALA A 56 4.41 1.48 1.25
N LEU A 57 3.84 1.85 0.10
CA LEU A 57 3.37 3.21 -0.17
C LEU A 57 2.25 3.63 0.78
N GLY A 58 1.26 2.76 1.02
CA GLY A 58 0.19 3.02 1.99
C GLY A 58 0.72 3.31 3.39
N CYS A 59 1.69 2.53 3.87
CA CYS A 59 2.36 2.76 5.15
C CYS A 59 3.10 4.10 5.21
N VAL A 60 3.86 4.45 4.17
CA VAL A 60 4.59 5.73 4.10
C VAL A 60 3.62 6.91 4.11
N VAL A 61 2.51 6.83 3.37
CA VAL A 61 1.48 7.87 3.33
C VAL A 61 0.76 7.99 4.69
N ALA A 62 0.44 6.87 5.34
CA ALA A 62 -0.15 6.86 6.68
C ALA A 62 0.77 7.52 7.71
N TRP A 63 2.05 7.17 7.69
CA TRP A 63 3.06 7.79 8.56
C TRP A 63 3.15 9.30 8.28
N GLY A 64 3.25 9.69 7.01
CA GLY A 64 3.29 11.09 6.59
C GLY A 64 2.07 11.88 7.09
N ALA A 65 0.87 11.29 7.02
CA ALA A 65 -0.34 11.89 7.59
C ALA A 65 -0.20 12.14 9.10
N GLY A 66 0.32 11.16 9.84
CA GLY A 66 0.59 11.27 11.28
C GLY A 66 1.59 12.37 11.62
N VAL A 67 2.72 12.45 10.90
CA VAL A 67 3.73 13.51 11.09
C VAL A 67 3.15 14.89 10.78
N VAL A 68 2.38 15.02 9.70
CA VAL A 68 1.72 16.28 9.34
C VAL A 68 0.73 16.70 10.42
N TRP A 69 -0.06 15.76 10.95
CA TRP A 69 -1.00 16.03 12.02
C TRP A 69 -0.30 16.44 13.31
N GLN A 70 0.76 15.72 13.71
CA GLN A 70 1.57 16.03 14.87
C GLN A 70 2.14 17.45 14.78
N ARG A 71 2.77 17.80 13.65
CA ARG A 71 3.30 19.16 13.42
C ARG A 71 2.22 20.23 13.48
N ARG A 72 1.01 19.96 12.99
CA ARG A 72 -0.11 20.92 13.03
C ARG A 72 -0.65 21.13 14.44
N MET A 73 -0.64 20.10 15.29
CA MET A 73 -1.12 20.17 16.67
C MET A 73 -0.11 20.79 17.63
N TYR A 74 1.18 20.47 17.52
CA TYR A 74 2.22 21.00 18.40
C TYR A 74 2.81 22.35 17.95
N ALA A 75 2.41 22.86 16.78
CA ALA A 75 2.73 24.22 16.34
C ALA A 75 1.67 25.25 16.75
N SER A 76 0.68 24.85 17.57
CA SER A 76 -0.25 25.75 18.28
C SER A 76 0.20 25.90 19.73
#